data_AF-A0A926TDE7-F1
#
_entry.id   AF-A0A926TDE7-F1
#
_cell.length_a   1.000
_cell.length_b   1.000
_cell.length_c   1.000
_cell.angle_alpha   90.00
_cell.angle_beta   90.00
_cell.angle_gamma   90.00
#
_symmetry.space_group_name_H-M   'P 1'
#
loop_
_entity.id
_entity.type
_entity.pdbx_description
1 polymer ?
#
loop_
_entity_poly.entity_id
_entity_poly.type
_entity_poly.pdbx_seq_one_letter_code
_entity_poly.pdbx_strand_id
1 'polypeptide(L)'
;MLSPEQFKQYLAIEQAKLFTLERIAVSLERMAPTDQKAPSWTKPLSDFLQFDWASIGATVVSMDDSGPSIVEWNGKQFYRRSPNNRFGEAIWFSRSIGEQDSEGKTIYERLVTFKLLTEVEPIPNKVNRAIEFASKSQQINPKTNPAAVVLKEDLSHLISLSDFHLARLGWDKDQGREYLEKTYRKRSRQQLTDEELADFVERLSRLPSNVPTNVEGART
;
A
#
# COMPACT_ATOMS: atom_id res chain seq x y z
N MET A 1 -35.16 -21.30 10.30
CA MET A 1 -35.20 -21.46 8.83
C MET A 1 -35.83 -20.22 8.25
N LEU A 2 -35.24 -19.63 7.22
CA LEU A 2 -35.85 -18.54 6.46
C LEU A 2 -37.14 -19.05 5.80
N SER A 3 -38.19 -18.24 5.77
CA SER A 3 -39.35 -18.55 4.94
C SER A 3 -38.94 -18.56 3.46
N PRO A 4 -39.68 -19.25 2.57
CA PRO A 4 -39.40 -19.21 1.13
C PRO A 4 -39.34 -17.79 0.57
N GLU A 5 -40.12 -16.87 1.12
CA GLU A 5 -40.13 -15.46 0.73
C GLU A 5 -38.89 -14.71 1.23
N GLN A 6 -38.50 -14.93 2.48
CA GLN A 6 -37.27 -14.35 3.04
C GLN A 6 -36.02 -14.87 2.31
N PHE A 7 -36.02 -16.13 1.89
CA PHE A 7 -34.94 -16.71 1.10
C PHE A 7 -34.85 -16.08 -0.29
N LYS A 8 -35.99 -15.85 -0.96
CA LYS A 8 -36.03 -15.14 -2.26
C LYS A 8 -35.53 -13.71 -2.13
N GLN A 9 -35.95 -12.99 -1.09
CA GLN A 9 -35.47 -11.63 -0.84
C GLN A 9 -33.98 -11.59 -0.56
N TYR A 10 -33.49 -12.51 0.26
CA TYR A 10 -32.06 -12.65 0.53
C TYR A 10 -31.26 -12.91 -0.75
N LEU A 11 -31.71 -13.85 -1.59
CA LEU A 11 -31.05 -14.17 -2.85
C LEU A 11 -31.06 -12.97 -3.82
N ALA A 12 -32.17 -12.23 -3.89
CA ALA A 12 -32.27 -11.02 -4.72
C ALA A 12 -31.30 -9.93 -4.24
N ILE A 13 -31.16 -9.75 -2.92
CA ILE A 13 -30.19 -8.82 -2.33
C ILE A 13 -28.76 -9.25 -2.66
N GLU A 14 -28.43 -10.53 -2.53
CA GLU A 14 -27.09 -11.03 -2.85
C GLU A 14 -26.75 -10.87 -4.34
N GLN A 15 -27.70 -11.16 -5.24
CA GLN A 15 -27.52 -10.91 -6.68
C GLN A 15 -27.35 -9.43 -6.99
N ALA A 16 -28.13 -8.55 -6.37
CA ALA A 16 -28.01 -7.11 -6.55
C ALA A 16 -26.66 -6.58 -6.03
N LYS A 17 -26.14 -7.11 -4.91
CA LYS A 17 -24.81 -6.78 -4.39
C LYS A 17 -23.72 -7.20 -5.36
N LEU A 18 -23.74 -8.45 -5.84
CA LEU A 18 -22.77 -8.96 -6.80
C LEU A 18 -22.76 -8.12 -8.08
N PHE A 19 -23.93 -7.84 -8.65
CA PHE A 19 -24.05 -6.99 -9.83
C PHE A 19 -23.50 -5.58 -9.61
N THR A 20 -23.75 -5.00 -8.42
CA THR A 20 -23.23 -3.67 -8.08
C THR A 20 -21.70 -3.69 -7.96
N LEU A 21 -21.13 -4.73 -7.34
CA LEU A 21 -19.68 -4.90 -7.22
C LEU A 21 -19.01 -5.07 -8.59
N GLU A 22 -19.60 -5.86 -9.49
CA GLU A 22 -19.11 -6.00 -10.87
C GLU A 22 -19.12 -4.65 -11.60
N ARG A 23 -20.21 -3.88 -11.47
CA ARG A 23 -20.28 -2.54 -12.07
C ARG A 23 -19.22 -1.60 -11.51
N ILE A 24 -18.99 -1.62 -10.21
CA ILE A 24 -17.96 -0.80 -9.56
C ILE A 24 -16.56 -1.22 -10.05
N ALA A 25 -16.27 -2.53 -10.12
CA ALA A 25 -15.00 -3.04 -10.62
C ALA A 25 -14.72 -2.55 -12.05
N VAL A 26 -15.68 -2.72 -12.97
CA VAL A 26 -15.56 -2.26 -14.35
C VAL A 26 -15.38 -0.73 -14.43
N SER A 27 -16.11 0.03 -13.60
CA SER A 27 -15.94 1.48 -13.53
C SER A 27 -14.55 1.89 -13.02
N LEU A 28 -14.02 1.21 -12.00
CA LEU A 28 -12.68 1.46 -11.48
C LEU A 28 -11.60 1.09 -12.49
N GLU A 29 -11.75 -0.02 -13.21
CA GLU A 29 -10.84 -0.42 -14.30
C GLU A 29 -10.78 0.65 -15.41
N ARG A 30 -11.91 1.28 -15.74
CA ARG A 30 -11.98 2.38 -16.72
C ARG A 30 -11.38 3.69 -16.21
N MET A 31 -11.35 3.90 -14.90
CA MET A 31 -10.81 5.10 -14.26
C MET A 31 -9.33 4.95 -13.87
N ALA A 32 -8.84 3.71 -13.76
CA ALA A 32 -7.45 3.44 -13.44
C ALA A 32 -6.54 4.02 -14.56
N PRO A 33 -5.42 4.66 -14.19
CA PRO A 33 -4.49 5.17 -15.19
C PRO A 33 -3.95 4.01 -16.04
N THR A 34 -4.33 3.96 -17.31
CA THR A 34 -3.78 3.01 -18.29
C THR A 34 -2.30 3.27 -18.57
N ASP A 35 -1.76 4.42 -18.16
CA ASP A 35 -0.37 4.82 -18.35
C ASP A 35 0.57 4.41 -17.21
N GLN A 36 0.09 3.64 -16.22
CA GLN A 36 0.98 3.12 -15.19
C GLN A 36 2.04 2.20 -15.82
N LYS A 37 3.31 2.53 -15.60
CA LYS A 37 4.44 1.66 -15.98
C LYS A 37 4.42 0.38 -15.16
N ALA A 38 4.71 -0.74 -15.82
CA ALA A 38 4.79 -2.03 -15.17
C ALA A 38 5.89 -2.02 -14.08
N PRO A 39 5.65 -2.62 -12.89
CA PRO A 39 6.56 -2.49 -11.75
C PRO A 39 7.92 -3.21 -11.88
N SER A 40 8.10 -4.10 -12.87
CA SER A 40 9.30 -4.91 -13.09
C SER A 40 9.76 -5.70 -11.84
N TRP A 41 8.83 -6.42 -11.20
CA TRP A 41 9.12 -7.26 -10.03
C TRP A 41 10.20 -8.32 -10.32
N THR A 42 10.89 -8.75 -9.27
CA THR A 42 11.81 -9.90 -9.31
C THR A 42 11.35 -10.95 -8.32
N LYS A 43 11.31 -12.21 -8.75
CA LYS A 43 10.88 -13.38 -7.96
C LYS A 43 11.88 -14.53 -8.13
N PRO A 44 11.97 -15.45 -7.16
CA PRO A 44 12.72 -16.69 -7.31
C PRO A 44 12.25 -17.49 -8.54
N LEU A 45 13.19 -18.10 -9.28
CA LEU A 45 12.84 -18.97 -10.40
C LEU A 45 11.96 -20.15 -9.98
N SER A 46 12.16 -20.65 -8.76
CA SER A 46 11.35 -21.72 -8.15
C SER A 46 9.87 -21.40 -8.07
N ASP A 47 9.50 -20.12 -8.00
CA ASP A 47 8.12 -19.72 -7.82
C ASP A 47 7.34 -19.81 -9.13
N PHE A 48 8.01 -19.81 -10.29
CA PHE A 48 7.38 -19.57 -11.59
C PHE A 48 6.15 -20.44 -11.89
N LEU A 49 6.23 -21.76 -11.68
CA LEU A 49 5.13 -22.68 -12.00
C LEU A 49 3.93 -22.55 -11.04
N GLN A 50 4.18 -22.11 -9.82
CA GLN A 50 3.19 -22.01 -8.74
C GLN A 50 2.89 -20.56 -8.35
N PHE A 51 3.33 -19.60 -9.17
CA PHE A 51 3.25 -18.19 -8.85
C PHE A 51 1.78 -17.74 -8.85
N ASP A 52 1.35 -17.11 -7.74
CA ASP A 52 0.03 -16.51 -7.66
C ASP A 52 0.01 -15.19 -8.44
N TRP A 53 -0.39 -15.26 -9.71
CA TRP A 53 -0.52 -14.09 -10.59
C TRP A 53 -1.51 -13.06 -10.07
N ALA A 54 -2.55 -13.48 -9.36
CA ALA A 54 -3.54 -12.56 -8.80
C ALA A 54 -2.93 -11.70 -7.69
N SER A 55 -1.90 -12.18 -6.98
CA SER A 55 -1.16 -11.41 -5.97
C SER A 55 -0.51 -10.13 -6.49
N ILE A 56 -0.27 -10.06 -7.81
CA ILE A 56 0.27 -8.87 -8.48
C ILE A 56 -0.76 -8.14 -9.35
N GLY A 57 -2.04 -8.53 -9.25
CA GLY A 57 -3.12 -7.99 -10.08
C GLY A 57 -3.02 -8.42 -11.54
N ALA A 58 -2.40 -9.56 -11.83
CA ALA A 58 -2.30 -10.12 -13.17
C ALA A 58 -3.15 -11.39 -13.32
N THR A 59 -3.58 -11.67 -14.54
CA THR A 59 -4.30 -12.90 -14.90
C THR A 59 -3.53 -13.66 -15.97
N VAL A 60 -3.58 -14.99 -15.94
CA VAL A 60 -2.98 -15.83 -16.99
C VAL A 60 -3.95 -15.92 -18.16
N VAL A 61 -3.52 -15.45 -19.33
CA VAL A 61 -4.31 -15.46 -20.57
C VAL A 61 -4.05 -16.73 -21.38
N SER A 62 -2.80 -17.19 -21.39
CA SER A 62 -2.40 -18.39 -22.14
C SER A 62 -1.27 -19.12 -21.41
N MET A 63 -1.19 -20.42 -21.63
CA MET A 63 -0.16 -21.32 -21.10
C MET A 63 0.22 -22.35 -22.15
N ASP A 64 1.43 -22.89 -22.01
CA ASP A 64 1.93 -24.04 -22.76
C ASP A 64 2.52 -25.08 -21.80
N ASP A 65 3.19 -26.11 -22.32
CA ASP A 65 3.79 -27.19 -21.53
C ASP A 65 4.84 -26.69 -20.51
N SER A 66 5.35 -25.48 -20.68
CA SER A 66 6.30 -24.84 -19.77
C SER A 66 5.62 -23.88 -18.78
N GLY A 67 4.29 -23.79 -18.75
CA GLY A 67 3.52 -22.93 -17.86
C GLY A 67 2.96 -21.67 -18.54
N PRO A 68 2.63 -20.60 -17.78
CA PRO A 68 2.06 -19.37 -18.33
C PRO A 68 2.92 -18.79 -19.45
N SER A 69 2.32 -18.42 -20.59
CA SER A 69 2.99 -17.89 -21.77
C SER A 69 2.58 -16.45 -22.07
N ILE A 70 1.35 -16.08 -21.69
CA ILE A 70 0.81 -14.71 -21.79
C ILE A 70 0.07 -14.39 -20.49
N VAL A 71 0.33 -13.22 -19.93
CA VAL A 71 -0.40 -12.69 -18.77
C VAL A 71 -0.91 -11.29 -19.07
N GLU A 72 -2.06 -10.92 -18.49
CA GLU A 72 -2.62 -9.58 -18.59
C GLU A 72 -2.47 -8.86 -17.26
N TRP A 73 -2.01 -7.62 -17.31
CA TRP A 73 -1.90 -6.74 -16.14
C TRP A 73 -2.29 -5.32 -16.55
N ASN A 74 -3.25 -4.74 -15.83
CA ASN A 74 -3.79 -3.40 -16.11
C ASN A 74 -4.24 -3.23 -17.58
N GLY A 75 -4.97 -4.23 -18.11
CA GLY A 75 -5.46 -4.25 -19.50
C GLY A 75 -4.38 -4.43 -20.58
N LYS A 76 -3.12 -4.70 -20.21
CA LYS A 76 -2.01 -4.90 -21.14
C LYS A 76 -1.50 -6.33 -21.06
N GLN A 77 -1.28 -6.95 -22.23
CA GLN A 77 -0.70 -8.29 -22.30
C GLN A 77 0.83 -8.25 -22.29
N PHE A 78 1.43 -9.13 -21.48
CA PHE A 78 2.85 -9.36 -21.34
C PHE A 78 3.18 -10.80 -21.76
N TYR A 79 4.24 -10.95 -22.54
CA TYR A 79 4.62 -12.22 -23.15
C TYR A 79 5.84 -12.80 -22.44
N ARG A 80 5.79 -14.12 -22.17
CA ARG A 80 6.92 -14.85 -21.60
C ARG A 80 8.11 -14.80 -22.55
N ARG A 81 9.30 -14.51 -21.99
CA ARG A 81 10.60 -14.52 -22.66
C ARG A 81 11.57 -15.28 -21.78
N SER A 82 12.41 -16.11 -22.40
CA SER A 82 13.53 -16.78 -21.76
C SER A 82 14.67 -16.85 -22.78
N PRO A 83 15.43 -15.76 -22.97
CA PRO A 83 16.53 -15.75 -23.90
C PRO A 83 17.69 -16.54 -23.34
N ASN A 84 18.30 -17.34 -24.22
CA ASN A 84 19.51 -18.08 -23.93
C ASN A 84 20.70 -17.11 -24.00
N ASN A 85 21.02 -16.41 -22.90
CA ASN A 85 22.06 -15.38 -22.88
C ASN A 85 22.84 -15.32 -21.55
N ARG A 86 23.76 -14.35 -21.45
CA ARG A 86 24.68 -14.13 -20.31
C ARG A 86 24.03 -13.82 -18.96
N PHE A 87 22.70 -13.68 -18.88
CA PHE A 87 21.99 -13.30 -17.65
C PHE A 87 21.46 -14.51 -16.86
N GLY A 88 21.84 -15.73 -17.24
CA GLY A 88 21.51 -16.96 -16.54
C GLY A 88 20.10 -17.47 -16.84
N GLU A 89 19.72 -18.56 -16.16
CA GLU A 89 18.40 -19.19 -16.26
C GLU A 89 17.33 -18.23 -15.70
N ALA A 90 16.68 -17.48 -16.60
CA ALA A 90 15.65 -16.52 -16.23
C ALA A 90 14.44 -16.58 -17.19
N ILE A 91 13.28 -16.31 -16.62
CA ILE A 91 12.01 -16.18 -17.33
C ILE A 91 11.46 -14.80 -16.99
N TRP A 92 11.03 -14.01 -17.97
CA TRP A 92 10.35 -12.74 -17.70
C TRP A 92 9.19 -12.48 -18.61
N PHE A 93 8.27 -11.65 -18.14
CA PHE A 93 7.09 -11.23 -18.87
C PHE A 93 7.27 -9.77 -19.28
N SER A 94 7.23 -9.52 -20.58
CA SER A 94 7.47 -8.19 -21.15
C SER A 94 6.57 -7.90 -22.35
N ARG A 95 6.37 -6.62 -22.64
CA ARG A 95 5.66 -6.13 -23.81
C ARG A 95 6.47 -5.05 -24.52
N SER A 96 6.40 -5.01 -25.85
CA SER A 96 6.96 -3.91 -26.63
C SER A 96 6.09 -2.66 -26.42
N ILE A 97 6.70 -1.51 -26.18
CA ILE A 97 5.97 -0.25 -26.04
C ILE A 97 5.87 0.54 -27.35
N GLY A 98 6.34 -0.02 -28.47
CA GLY A 98 6.29 0.60 -29.79
C GLY A 98 7.35 1.68 -30.02
N GLU A 99 8.03 2.14 -28.97
CA GLU A 99 9.16 3.05 -29.04
C GLU A 99 10.47 2.31 -29.38
N GLN A 100 11.37 3.02 -30.06
CA GLN A 100 12.73 2.57 -30.34
C GLN A 100 13.72 3.47 -29.59
N ASP A 101 14.80 2.89 -29.09
CA ASP A 101 15.90 3.67 -28.51
C ASP A 101 16.73 4.39 -29.61
N SER A 102 17.76 5.14 -29.18
CA SER A 102 18.67 5.85 -30.09
C SER A 102 19.44 4.95 -31.05
N GLU A 103 19.43 3.64 -30.82
CA GLU A 103 20.06 2.61 -31.66
C GLU A 103 19.05 1.87 -32.54
N GLY A 104 17.77 2.27 -32.52
CA GLY A 104 16.69 1.65 -33.30
C GLY A 104 16.12 0.37 -32.68
N LYS A 105 16.49 0.03 -31.44
CA LYS A 105 16.06 -1.20 -30.78
C LYS A 105 14.75 -0.98 -30.05
N THR A 106 13.83 -1.93 -30.19
CA THR A 106 12.52 -1.90 -29.51
C THR A 106 12.69 -1.82 -28.00
N ILE A 107 12.01 -0.84 -27.40
CA ILE A 107 11.94 -0.69 -25.95
C ILE A 107 10.86 -1.65 -25.43
N TYR A 108 11.21 -2.36 -24.36
CA TYR A 108 10.31 -3.30 -23.69
C TYR A 108 10.02 -2.84 -22.28
N GLU A 109 8.76 -2.92 -21.92
CA GLU A 109 8.28 -2.77 -20.55
C GLU A 109 8.21 -4.16 -19.90
N ARG A 110 8.67 -4.27 -18.65
CA ARG A 110 8.78 -5.56 -17.94
C ARG A 110 7.87 -5.60 -16.74
N LEU A 111 7.09 -6.67 -16.63
CA LEU A 111 6.18 -6.89 -15.51
C LEU A 111 6.87 -7.61 -14.35
N VAL A 112 7.44 -8.78 -14.63
CA VAL A 112 8.07 -9.65 -13.63
C VAL A 112 9.21 -10.45 -14.26
N THR A 113 10.25 -10.71 -13.46
CA THR A 113 11.39 -11.58 -13.79
C THR A 113 11.52 -12.65 -12.72
N PHE A 114 11.52 -13.91 -13.15
CA PHE A 114 11.86 -15.08 -12.37
C PHE A 114 13.31 -15.44 -12.68
N LYS A 115 14.17 -15.45 -11.67
CA LYS A 115 15.59 -15.78 -11.83
C LYS A 115 16.10 -16.56 -10.62
N LEU A 116 17.16 -17.34 -10.81
CA LEU A 116 17.83 -17.96 -9.69
C LEU A 116 18.26 -16.86 -8.71
N LEU A 117 17.82 -16.93 -7.46
CA LEU A 117 18.40 -16.12 -6.40
C LEU A 117 19.74 -16.77 -6.09
N THR A 118 20.82 -16.35 -6.76
CA THR A 118 22.18 -16.70 -6.32
C THR A 118 22.36 -16.23 -4.88
N GLU A 119 23.12 -17.01 -4.11
CA GLU A 119 23.40 -16.80 -2.69
C GLU A 119 23.59 -15.31 -2.39
N VAL A 120 22.76 -14.80 -1.48
CA VAL A 120 22.77 -13.39 -1.07
C VAL A 120 24.19 -13.05 -0.64
N GLU A 121 24.82 -12.07 -1.31
CA GLU A 121 26.10 -11.55 -0.84
C GLU A 121 25.97 -11.18 0.64
N PRO A 122 26.93 -11.58 1.49
CA PRO A 122 26.82 -11.36 2.91
C PRO A 122 26.57 -9.87 3.17
N ILE A 123 25.55 -9.58 3.99
CA ILE A 123 25.19 -8.21 4.35
C ILE A 123 26.49 -7.49 4.79
N PRO A 124 26.85 -6.35 4.16
CA PRO A 124 28.07 -5.66 4.52
C PRO A 124 28.10 -5.37 6.01
N ASN A 125 29.27 -5.52 6.66
CA ASN A 125 29.42 -5.34 8.11
C ASN A 125 28.86 -4.00 8.63
N LYS A 126 28.90 -2.96 7.80
CA LYS A 126 28.30 -1.65 8.10
C LYS A 126 26.78 -1.73 8.26
N VAL A 127 26.12 -2.49 7.39
CA VAL A 127 24.67 -2.73 7.42
C VAL A 127 24.32 -3.67 8.57
N ASN A 128 25.11 -4.71 8.82
CA ASN A 128 24.93 -5.55 10.02
C ASN A 128 25.02 -4.73 11.31
N ARG A 129 26.00 -3.81 11.41
CA ARG A 129 26.07 -2.87 12.54
C ARG A 129 24.84 -1.98 12.62
N ALA A 130 24.37 -1.42 11.51
CA ALA A 130 23.17 -0.59 11.51
C ALA A 130 21.92 -1.39 11.94
N ILE A 131 21.80 -2.66 11.52
CA ILE A 131 20.76 -3.58 11.96
C ILE A 131 20.91 -3.85 13.46
N GLU A 132 22.09 -4.18 13.96
CA GLU A 132 22.33 -4.36 15.40
C GLU A 132 22.01 -3.09 16.21
N PHE A 133 22.36 -1.91 15.71
CA PHE A 133 22.03 -0.64 16.33
C PHE A 133 20.51 -0.40 16.32
N ALA A 134 19.83 -0.68 15.21
CA ALA A 134 18.37 -0.58 15.08
C ALA A 134 17.65 -1.59 16.00
N SER A 135 18.13 -2.84 16.05
CA SER A 135 17.60 -3.89 16.92
C SER A 135 17.87 -3.59 18.40
N LYS A 136 19.03 -3.03 18.75
CA LYS A 136 19.32 -2.57 20.13
C LYS A 136 18.51 -1.34 20.52
N SER A 137 18.21 -0.44 19.59
CA SER A 137 17.29 0.67 19.84
C SER A 137 15.82 0.25 19.91
N GLN A 138 15.49 -0.96 19.44
CA GLN A 138 14.21 -1.65 19.65
C GLN A 138 14.22 -2.66 20.80
N GLN A 139 15.35 -2.88 21.50
CA GLN A 139 15.36 -3.71 22.70
C GLN A 139 14.67 -2.97 23.86
N ILE A 140 13.37 -3.22 23.95
CA ILE A 140 12.56 -3.05 25.15
C ILE A 140 13.26 -3.77 26.30
N ASN A 141 13.77 -3.03 27.27
CA ASN A 141 14.37 -3.60 28.48
C ASN A 141 13.37 -4.55 29.16
N PRO A 142 13.71 -5.84 29.42
CA PRO A 142 12.80 -6.81 30.03
C PRO A 142 12.51 -6.57 31.53
N LYS A 143 12.91 -5.43 32.08
CA LYS A 143 12.48 -4.95 33.41
C LYS A 143 11.31 -3.96 33.36
N THR A 144 10.73 -3.74 32.18
CA THR A 144 9.62 -2.79 32.04
C THR A 144 8.31 -3.53 32.21
N ASN A 145 7.55 -3.15 33.25
CA ASN A 145 6.20 -3.65 33.53
C ASN A 145 5.37 -3.69 32.22
N PRO A 146 4.75 -4.81 31.82
CA PRO A 146 3.98 -4.92 30.58
C PRO A 146 2.89 -3.84 30.44
N ALA A 147 2.30 -3.38 31.54
CA ALA A 147 1.37 -2.23 31.53
C ALA A 147 2.02 -0.94 31.05
N ALA A 148 3.29 -0.68 31.40
CA ALA A 148 4.01 0.53 30.99
C ALA A 148 4.50 0.48 29.52
N VAL A 149 4.58 -0.71 28.91
CA VAL A 149 4.91 -0.85 27.47
C VAL A 149 3.68 -0.57 26.62
N VAL A 150 2.53 -1.16 26.99
CA VAL A 150 1.24 -0.93 26.32
C VAL A 150 0.84 0.55 26.38
N LEU A 151 1.00 1.19 27.54
CA LEU A 151 0.71 2.63 27.69
C LEU A 151 1.61 3.52 26.80
N LYS A 152 2.89 3.16 26.63
CA LYS A 152 3.81 3.94 25.78
C LYS A 152 3.49 3.83 24.29
N GLU A 153 3.03 2.66 23.85
CA GLU A 153 2.57 2.45 22.48
C GLU A 153 1.31 3.28 22.22
N ASP A 154 0.37 3.30 23.17
CA ASP A 154 -0.85 4.11 23.10
C ASP A 154 -0.56 5.62 23.06
N LEU A 155 0.37 6.09 23.90
CA LEU A 155 0.85 7.48 23.85
C LEU A 155 1.48 7.84 22.49
N SER A 156 2.24 6.92 21.90
CA SER A 156 2.87 7.14 20.59
C SER A 156 1.83 7.23 19.48
N HIS A 157 0.78 6.42 19.55
CA HIS A 157 -0.38 6.51 18.67
C HIS A 157 -1.14 7.82 18.84
N LEU A 158 -1.41 8.27 20.08
CA LEU A 158 -2.10 9.53 20.34
C LEU A 158 -1.30 10.75 19.85
N ILE A 159 0.03 10.74 19.99
CA ILE A 159 0.88 11.79 19.41
C ILE A 159 0.74 11.82 17.89
N SER A 160 0.82 10.66 17.24
CA SER A 160 0.69 10.56 15.77
C SER A 160 -0.70 10.98 15.28
N LEU A 161 -1.76 10.63 16.01
CA LEU A 161 -3.13 11.04 15.69
C LEU A 161 -3.33 12.54 15.87
N SER A 162 -2.69 13.15 16.88
CA SER A 162 -2.70 14.60 17.04
C SER A 162 -1.98 15.33 15.90
N ASP A 163 -0.89 14.79 15.36
CA ASP A 163 -0.21 15.33 14.17
C ASP A 163 -1.13 15.32 12.94
N PHE A 164 -1.84 14.21 12.73
CA PHE A 164 -2.81 14.08 11.66
C PHE A 164 -3.92 15.14 11.76
N HIS A 165 -4.49 15.35 12.95
CA HIS A 165 -5.56 16.33 13.12
C HIS A 165 -5.08 17.77 12.98
N LEU A 166 -3.89 18.12 13.48
CA LEU A 166 -3.32 19.45 13.26
C LEU A 166 -3.10 19.73 11.76
N ALA A 167 -2.58 18.73 11.03
CA ALA A 167 -2.42 18.83 9.58
C ALA A 167 -3.77 18.99 8.86
N ARG A 168 -4.81 18.23 9.25
CA ARG A 168 -6.18 18.36 8.71
C ARG A 168 -6.77 19.75 8.93
N LEU A 169 -6.50 20.37 10.07
CA LEU A 169 -6.95 21.71 10.40
C LEU A 169 -6.13 22.81 9.70
N GLY A 170 -5.02 22.44 9.05
CA GLY A 170 -4.07 23.38 8.46
C GLY A 170 -3.34 24.21 9.50
N TRP A 171 -3.24 23.71 10.75
CA TRP A 171 -2.61 24.45 11.83
C TRP A 171 -1.09 24.36 11.74
N ASP A 172 -0.45 25.52 11.87
CA ASP A 172 0.99 25.57 12.05
C ASP A 172 1.40 25.28 13.52
N LYS A 173 2.70 25.24 13.77
CA LYS A 173 3.25 24.93 15.10
C LYS A 173 2.89 25.98 16.16
N ASP A 174 2.69 27.23 15.76
CA ASP A 174 2.41 28.32 16.69
C ASP A 174 0.92 28.32 17.07
N GLN A 175 0.01 28.06 16.12
CA GLN A 175 -1.41 27.85 16.39
C GLN A 175 -1.64 26.63 17.30
N GLY A 176 -0.93 25.52 17.04
CA GLY A 176 -0.95 24.35 17.91
C GLY A 176 -0.46 24.65 19.32
N ARG A 177 0.63 25.42 19.45
CA ARG A 177 1.17 25.85 20.76
C ARG A 177 0.20 26.75 21.50
N GLU A 178 -0.39 27.74 20.83
CA GLU A 178 -1.36 28.66 21.43
C GLU A 178 -2.58 27.92 21.96
N TYR A 179 -3.07 26.92 21.22
CA TYR A 179 -4.17 26.08 21.68
C TYR A 179 -3.82 25.28 22.94
N LEU A 180 -2.61 24.71 22.99
CA LEU A 180 -2.13 23.97 24.17
C LEU A 180 -1.93 24.87 25.38
N GLU A 181 -1.41 26.09 25.20
CA GLU A 181 -1.22 27.06 26.27
C GLU A 181 -2.59 27.55 26.80
N LYS A 182 -3.56 27.78 25.92
CA LYS A 182 -4.91 28.22 26.29
C LYS A 182 -5.73 27.13 26.99
N THR A 183 -5.61 25.88 26.55
CA THR A 183 -6.49 24.78 26.98
C THR A 183 -5.88 24.00 28.16
N TYR A 184 -4.56 23.77 28.16
CA TYR A 184 -3.87 22.94 29.16
C TYR A 184 -2.76 23.69 29.91
N ARG A 185 -2.47 24.95 29.55
CA ARG A 185 -1.33 25.73 30.09
C ARG A 185 0.02 25.05 29.85
N LYS A 186 0.14 24.31 28.75
CA LYS A 186 1.36 23.60 28.33
C LYS A 186 1.85 24.13 26.99
N ARG A 187 3.17 24.07 26.77
CA ARG A 187 3.80 24.56 25.53
C ARG A 187 4.00 23.48 24.47
N SER A 188 3.84 22.22 24.86
CA SER A 188 4.07 21.06 24.00
C SER A 188 3.15 19.92 24.39
N ARG A 189 2.73 19.13 23.39
CA ARG A 189 1.96 17.89 23.56
C ARG A 189 2.68 16.86 24.41
N GLN A 190 4.02 16.91 24.42
CA GLN A 190 4.87 16.06 25.27
C GLN A 190 4.77 16.42 26.77
N GLN A 191 4.15 17.54 27.12
CA GLN A 191 3.95 17.97 28.51
C GLN A 191 2.52 17.69 29.02
N LEU A 192 1.66 17.12 28.16
CA LEU A 192 0.31 16.69 28.52
C LEU A 192 0.38 15.35 29.26
N THR A 193 -0.55 15.13 30.20
CA THR A 193 -0.82 13.78 30.70
C THR A 193 -1.50 12.93 29.64
N ASP A 194 -1.57 11.62 29.87
CA ASP A 194 -2.20 10.66 28.98
C ASP A 194 -3.68 11.04 28.73
N GLU A 195 -4.40 11.42 29.78
CA GLU A 195 -5.80 11.88 29.68
C GLU A 195 -5.91 13.22 28.94
N GLU A 196 -5.00 14.16 29.22
CA GLU A 196 -4.97 15.45 28.54
C GLU A 196 -4.65 15.30 27.04
N LEU A 197 -3.78 14.36 26.67
CA LEU A 197 -3.44 14.08 25.28
C LEU A 197 -4.59 13.42 24.54
N ALA A 198 -5.31 12.48 25.18
CA ALA A 198 -6.51 11.88 24.62
C ALA A 198 -7.63 12.92 24.42
N ASP A 199 -7.90 13.77 25.42
CA ASP A 199 -8.85 14.89 25.31
C ASP A 199 -8.43 15.89 24.23
N PHE A 200 -7.12 16.15 24.10
CA PHE A 200 -6.59 17.01 23.04
C PHE A 200 -6.87 16.45 21.64
N VAL A 201 -6.59 15.17 21.41
CA VAL A 201 -6.91 14.50 20.14
C VAL A 201 -8.41 14.53 19.85
N GLU A 202 -9.25 14.24 20.85
CA GLU A 202 -10.70 14.28 20.72
C GLU A 202 -11.18 15.68 20.33
N ARG A 203 -10.67 16.74 20.98
CA ARG A 203 -11.01 18.13 20.64
C ARG A 203 -10.62 18.49 19.22
N LEU A 204 -9.41 18.15 18.78
CA LEU A 204 -8.97 18.45 17.41
C LEU A 204 -9.82 17.71 16.37
N SER A 205 -10.29 16.49 16.67
CA SER A 205 -11.13 15.72 15.75
C SER A 205 -12.49 16.37 15.46
N ARG A 206 -13.03 17.11 16.45
CA ARG A 206 -14.34 17.78 16.42
C ARG A 206 -14.30 19.17 15.78
N LEU A 207 -13.12 19.77 15.62
CA LEU A 207 -12.99 21.08 14.98
C LEU A 207 -13.24 20.97 13.46
N PRO A 208 -13.92 21.96 12.85
CA PRO A 208 -14.14 21.98 11.41
C PRO A 208 -12.82 22.15 10.67
N SER A 209 -12.60 21.33 9.64
CA SER A 209 -11.41 21.45 8.79
C SER A 209 -11.44 22.73 7.96
N ASN A 210 -10.33 23.48 7.96
CA ASN A 210 -10.16 24.69 7.14
C ASN A 210 -9.80 24.40 5.68
N VAL A 211 -9.78 23.13 5.27
CA VAL A 211 -9.65 22.77 3.85
C VAL A 211 -10.95 23.17 3.16
N PRO A 212 -10.94 24.07 2.15
CA PRO A 212 -12.15 24.45 1.45
C PRO A 212 -12.72 23.21 0.75
N THR A 213 -13.82 22.71 1.29
CA THR A 213 -14.68 21.75 0.61
C THR A 213 -15.24 22.48 -0.62
N ASN A 214 -14.60 22.31 -1.78
CA ASN A 214 -15.15 22.79 -3.04
C ASN A 214 -16.37 21.93 -3.39
N VAL A 215 -17.52 22.29 -2.83
CA VAL A 215 -18.82 21.76 -3.18
C VAL A 215 -19.74 22.93 -3.57
N GLU A 216 -20.22 22.82 -4.81
CA GLU A 216 -21.38 23.50 -5.41
C GLU A 216 -21.23 24.95 -5.92
N GLY A 217 -21.37 25.10 -7.24
CA GLY A 217 -21.52 26.39 -7.90
C GLY A 217 -21.65 26.33 -9.43
N ALA A 218 -22.40 25.39 -9.99
CA ALA A 218 -22.79 25.43 -11.41
C ALA A 218 -24.27 25.04 -11.58
N ARG A 219 -25.14 25.95 -11.14
CA ARG A 219 -26.52 26.07 -11.62
C ARG A 219 -26.90 27.55 -11.60
N THR A 220 -26.90 28.16 -12.77
CA THR A 220 -28.03 28.87 -13.41
C THR A 220 -27.64 29.17 -14.84
#